data_AF-A0A368T1Y9-F1
#
_entry.id   AF-A0A368T1Y9-F1
#
_cell.length_a   1.000
_cell.length_b   1.000
_cell.length_c   1.000
_cell.angle_alpha   90.00
_cell.angle_beta   90.00
_cell.angle_gamma   90.00
#
_symmetry.space_group_name_H-M   'P 1'
#
loop_
_entity.id
_entity.type
_entity.pdbx_description
1 polymer ?
#
loop_
_entity_poly.entity_id
_entity_poly.type
_entity_poly.pdbx_seq_one_letter_code
_entity_poly.pdbx_strand_id
1 'polypeptide(L)'
;MHANGRAGIGYPFGVCRNGVSEGRGLGCYQAAQGTTAGNSAWSSVTLMRGGDEAPTDSQVQAVRDLRGSPMGRGVAGTVRGHRDLVSADCPGERLYARVRDDGFTGGAGDEAGAPSGSPVLRRGCTGPRVVQLQQAPTAAGHPVRPSGADGAFGPATENAVRAPRHRFDLSVDGEYGPRSARALRGALAG
;
A
#
# COMPACT_ATOMS: atom_id res chain seq x y z
N MET A 1 -20.93 -1.31 5.91
CA MET A 1 -19.92 -2.23 6.44
C MET A 1 -19.66 -3.29 5.37
N HIS A 2 -18.43 -3.47 4.88
CA HIS A 2 -18.10 -4.61 4.03
C HIS A 2 -17.97 -5.87 4.90
N ALA A 3 -18.28 -7.04 4.34
CA ALA A 3 -18.49 -8.34 5.01
C ALA A 3 -17.36 -8.87 5.93
N ASN A 4 -16.29 -8.10 6.16
CA ASN A 4 -15.14 -8.48 6.99
C ASN A 4 -14.86 -7.51 8.15
N GLY A 5 -15.76 -6.56 8.46
CA GLY A 5 -15.61 -5.66 9.61
C GLY A 5 -14.42 -4.68 9.56
N ARG A 6 -13.80 -4.47 8.39
CA ARG A 6 -12.58 -3.66 8.26
C ARG A 6 -12.92 -2.21 7.91
N ALA A 7 -12.61 -1.27 8.80
CA ALA A 7 -12.62 0.16 8.50
C ALA A 7 -11.33 0.54 7.74
N GLY A 8 -11.45 1.11 6.53
CA GLY A 8 -10.31 1.62 5.76
C GLY A 8 -10.50 1.52 4.25
N ILE A 9 -9.76 2.34 3.50
CA ILE A 9 -9.73 2.34 2.03
C ILE A 9 -9.32 0.93 1.54
N GLY A 10 -10.12 0.31 0.67
CA GLY A 10 -9.88 -1.05 0.17
C GLY A 10 -8.65 -1.16 -0.73
N TYR A 11 -8.19 -0.04 -1.28
CA TYR A 11 -7.13 0.08 -2.26
C TYR A 11 -5.75 0.32 -1.60
N PRO A 12 -4.66 -0.18 -2.21
CA PRO A 12 -3.30 0.18 -1.84
C PRO A 12 -3.03 1.69 -1.95
N PHE A 13 -3.45 2.31 -3.05
CA PHE A 13 -3.27 3.74 -3.29
C PHE A 13 -4.50 4.40 -3.91
N GLY A 14 -4.70 5.67 -3.58
CA GLY A 14 -5.62 6.58 -4.26
C GLY A 14 -4.85 7.76 -4.85
N VAL A 15 -5.22 8.22 -6.05
CA VAL A 15 -4.60 9.38 -6.70
C VAL A 15 -5.69 10.42 -6.94
N CYS A 16 -5.62 11.49 -6.15
CA CYS A 16 -6.42 12.70 -6.32
C CYS A 16 -5.74 13.65 -7.30
N ARG A 17 -6.42 14.74 -7.67
CA ARG A 17 -5.82 15.80 -8.50
C ARG A 17 -4.61 16.48 -7.83
N ASN A 18 -4.55 16.45 -6.50
CA ASN A 18 -3.55 17.15 -5.67
C ASN A 18 -2.52 16.21 -5.03
N GLY A 19 -2.49 14.92 -5.37
CA GLY A 19 -1.46 14.02 -4.89
C GLY A 19 -1.91 12.58 -4.68
N VAL A 20 -0.97 11.80 -4.15
CA VAL A 20 -1.16 10.37 -3.87
C VAL A 20 -1.43 10.15 -2.39
N SER A 21 -2.46 9.38 -2.09
CA SER A 21 -2.77 8.88 -0.76
C SER A 21 -2.49 7.39 -0.67
N GLU A 22 -1.75 6.97 0.35
CA GLU A 22 -1.52 5.56 0.66
C GLU A 22 -2.63 5.03 1.56
N GLY A 23 -3.35 4.02 1.06
CA GLY A 23 -4.35 3.26 1.80
C GLY A 23 -3.72 2.03 2.44
N ARG A 24 -3.99 0.85 1.89
CA ARG A 24 -3.42 -0.41 2.40
C ARG A 24 -1.94 -0.58 2.10
N GLY A 25 -1.39 0.20 1.16
CA GLY A 25 0.00 0.08 0.72
C GLY A 25 0.29 -1.22 -0.03
N LEU A 26 1.53 -1.32 -0.54
CA LEU A 26 2.01 -2.48 -1.28
C LEU A 26 2.29 -3.67 -0.37
N GLY A 27 2.09 -4.88 -0.90
CA GLY A 27 2.35 -6.13 -0.19
C GLY A 27 1.31 -6.48 0.88
N CYS A 28 0.26 -5.66 1.06
CA CYS A 28 -0.87 -5.95 1.94
C CYS A 28 -2.11 -6.34 1.13
N TYR A 29 -2.87 -7.33 1.62
CA TYR A 29 -4.10 -7.78 0.98
C TYR A 29 -5.10 -6.63 0.78
N GLN A 30 -5.51 -6.39 -0.47
CA GLN A 30 -6.47 -5.36 -0.86
C GLN A 30 -7.90 -5.89 -0.97
N ALA A 31 -8.86 -4.99 -1.15
CA ALA A 31 -10.27 -5.34 -1.39
C ALA A 31 -10.79 -4.59 -2.62
N ALA A 32 -10.01 -4.61 -3.69
CA ALA A 32 -10.22 -3.81 -4.89
C ALA A 32 -10.82 -4.63 -6.04
N GLN A 33 -10.41 -5.90 -6.18
CA GLN A 33 -10.58 -6.69 -7.40
C GLN A 33 -11.80 -7.62 -7.39
N GLY A 34 -12.70 -7.48 -6.42
CA GLY A 34 -13.92 -8.31 -6.29
C GLY A 34 -13.71 -9.80 -5.97
N THR A 35 -12.51 -10.35 -6.16
CA THR A 35 -12.18 -11.77 -5.91
C THR A 35 -10.97 -11.93 -5.01
N THR A 36 -10.91 -13.02 -4.25
CA THR A 36 -9.74 -13.34 -3.40
C THR A 36 -8.47 -13.50 -4.22
N ALA A 37 -8.54 -14.19 -5.37
CA ALA A 37 -7.39 -14.38 -6.25
C ALA A 37 -6.88 -13.04 -6.81
N GLY A 38 -7.79 -12.17 -7.30
CA GLY A 38 -7.42 -10.85 -7.79
C GLY A 38 -6.79 -9.96 -6.72
N ASN A 39 -7.34 -9.98 -5.50
CA ASN A 39 -6.85 -9.19 -4.38
C ASN A 39 -5.48 -9.64 -3.83
N SER A 40 -5.08 -10.89 -4.10
CA SER A 40 -3.76 -11.43 -3.75
C SER A 40 -2.73 -11.31 -4.87
N ALA A 41 -3.16 -11.38 -6.14
CA ALA A 41 -2.27 -11.41 -7.30
C ALA A 41 -1.94 -10.01 -7.86
N TRP A 42 -2.81 -9.03 -7.63
CA TRP A 42 -2.64 -7.67 -8.15
C TRP A 42 -2.45 -6.66 -7.03
N SER A 43 -1.89 -5.51 -7.38
CA SER A 43 -1.99 -4.27 -6.61
C SER A 43 -2.83 -3.26 -7.40
N SER A 44 -3.53 -2.35 -6.75
CA SER A 44 -4.39 -1.36 -7.42
C SER A 44 -4.04 0.07 -7.08
N VAL A 45 -4.35 0.96 -8.02
CA VAL A 45 -4.35 2.40 -7.84
C VAL A 45 -5.71 2.93 -8.28
N THR A 46 -6.39 3.65 -7.39
CA THR A 46 -7.70 4.25 -7.69
C THR A 46 -7.53 5.71 -8.03
N LEU A 47 -7.88 6.11 -9.26
CA LEU A 47 -7.89 7.52 -9.64
C LEU A 47 -9.21 8.14 -9.19
N MET A 48 -9.16 9.12 -8.29
CA MET A 48 -10.34 9.82 -7.79
C MET A 48 -10.75 10.86 -8.83
N ARG A 49 -11.78 10.53 -9.61
CA ARG A 49 -12.30 11.32 -10.74
C ARG A 49 -13.82 11.30 -10.72
N GLY A 50 -14.44 12.31 -11.30
CA GLY A 50 -15.89 12.33 -11.52
C GLY A 50 -16.26 11.57 -12.79
N GLY A 51 -17.16 10.57 -12.69
CA GLY A 51 -17.68 9.85 -13.84
C GLY A 51 -16.60 9.31 -14.79
N ASP A 52 -16.73 9.61 -16.08
CA ASP A 52 -15.78 9.25 -17.14
C ASP A 52 -14.88 10.43 -17.55
N GLU A 53 -14.55 11.33 -16.62
CA GLU A 53 -13.51 12.34 -16.86
C GLU A 53 -12.20 11.67 -17.32
N ALA A 54 -11.42 12.35 -18.16
CA ALA A 54 -10.08 11.88 -18.53
C ALA A 54 -9.13 11.98 -17.32
N PRO A 55 -8.15 11.07 -17.16
CA PRO A 55 -7.14 11.25 -16.13
C PRO A 55 -6.29 12.48 -16.47
N THR A 56 -5.92 13.28 -15.47
CA THR A 56 -4.98 14.40 -15.67
C THR A 56 -3.57 13.87 -15.87
N ASP A 57 -2.70 14.66 -16.50
CA ASP A 57 -1.28 14.29 -16.64
C ASP A 57 -0.60 14.06 -15.29
N SER A 58 -0.96 14.87 -14.28
CA SER A 58 -0.49 14.66 -12.91
C SER A 58 -0.92 13.32 -12.31
N GLN A 59 -2.16 12.88 -12.57
CA GLN A 59 -2.63 11.56 -12.13
C GLN A 59 -1.91 10.43 -12.87
N VAL A 60 -1.67 10.59 -14.17
CA VAL A 60 -0.92 9.61 -14.96
C VAL A 60 0.52 9.51 -14.46
N GLN A 61 1.17 10.64 -14.23
CA GLN A 61 2.56 10.67 -13.77
C GLN A 61 2.69 10.08 -12.37
N ALA A 62 1.77 10.41 -11.46
CA ALA A 62 1.74 9.82 -10.11
C ALA A 62 1.66 8.28 -10.12
N VAL A 63 0.93 7.68 -11.07
CA VAL A 63 0.89 6.22 -11.23
C VAL A 63 2.23 5.68 -11.75
N ARG A 64 2.86 6.35 -12.71
CA ARG A 64 4.20 5.97 -13.22
C ARG A 64 5.24 6.05 -12.11
N ASP A 65 5.18 7.09 -11.29
CA ASP A 65 6.09 7.30 -10.16
C ASP A 65 5.90 6.20 -9.10
N LEU A 66 4.66 5.83 -8.78
CA LEU A 66 4.37 4.69 -7.89
C LEU A 66 4.98 3.39 -8.41
N ARG A 67 4.90 3.14 -9.73
CA ARG A 67 5.50 1.96 -10.37
C ARG A 67 7.02 1.98 -10.35
N GLY A 68 7.63 3.14 -10.60
CA GLY A 68 9.08 3.32 -10.56
C GLY A 68 9.67 3.37 -9.14
N SER A 69 8.84 3.60 -8.13
CA SER A 69 9.27 3.68 -6.75
C SER A 69 9.93 2.38 -6.27
N PRO A 70 10.85 2.43 -5.29
CA PRO A 70 11.41 1.23 -4.66
C PRO A 70 10.36 0.25 -4.13
N MET A 71 9.16 0.74 -3.78
CA MET A 71 8.05 -0.10 -3.33
C MET A 71 7.39 -0.86 -4.48
N GLY A 72 7.38 -0.28 -5.68
CA GLY A 72 6.88 -0.91 -6.91
C GLY A 72 7.82 -1.96 -7.49
N ARG A 73 9.08 -2.03 -7.02
CA ARG A 73 10.05 -3.06 -7.44
C ARG A 73 9.50 -4.45 -7.08
N GLY A 74 9.22 -5.26 -8.10
CA GLY A 74 8.62 -6.59 -7.96
C GLY A 74 7.15 -6.69 -8.38
N VAL A 75 6.48 -5.56 -8.66
CA VAL A 75 5.19 -5.55 -9.34
C VAL A 75 5.43 -5.72 -10.85
N ALA A 76 4.73 -6.67 -11.48
CA ALA A 76 4.83 -6.87 -12.92
C ALA A 76 4.50 -5.58 -13.69
N GLY A 77 5.21 -5.34 -14.80
CA GLY A 77 5.06 -4.10 -15.57
C GLY A 77 3.67 -3.92 -16.21
N THR A 78 2.90 -4.99 -16.36
CA THR A 78 1.57 -5.00 -16.97
C THR A 78 0.59 -4.12 -16.19
N VAL A 79 -0.07 -3.20 -16.89
CA VAL A 79 -1.17 -2.39 -16.34
C VAL A 79 -2.48 -2.90 -16.95
N ARG A 80 -3.49 -3.11 -16.11
CA ARG A 80 -4.83 -3.55 -16.53
C ARG A 80 -5.90 -2.64 -15.95
N GLY A 81 -7.01 -2.50 -16.67
CA GLY A 81 -8.23 -1.91 -16.16
C GLY A 81 -8.94 -2.90 -15.22
N HIS A 82 -9.74 -2.37 -14.29
CA HIS A 82 -10.53 -3.23 -13.40
C HIS A 82 -11.51 -4.15 -14.17
N ARG A 83 -11.97 -3.70 -15.34
CA ARG A 83 -12.75 -4.48 -16.31
C ARG A 83 -12.06 -5.67 -16.93
N ASP A 84 -10.74 -5.69 -16.95
CA ASP A 84 -10.01 -6.86 -17.43
C ASP A 84 -9.97 -7.99 -16.37
N LEU A 85 -10.47 -7.72 -15.15
CA LEU A 85 -10.41 -8.64 -14.01
C LEU A 85 -11.79 -9.03 -13.46
N VAL A 86 -12.72 -8.09 -13.27
CA VAL A 86 -14.00 -8.41 -12.60
C VAL A 86 -15.19 -7.47 -12.90
N SER A 87 -14.99 -6.26 -13.43
CA SER A 87 -16.08 -5.27 -13.56
C SER A 87 -16.08 -4.52 -14.88
N ALA A 88 -17.05 -4.78 -15.77
CA ALA A 88 -17.06 -4.23 -17.13
C ALA A 88 -17.02 -2.68 -17.21
N ASP A 89 -17.58 -1.97 -16.24
CA ASP A 89 -17.72 -0.50 -16.31
C ASP A 89 -16.46 0.24 -15.83
N CYS A 90 -15.79 -0.25 -14.80
CA CYS A 90 -14.59 0.39 -14.23
C CYS A 90 -13.36 0.07 -15.10
N PRO A 91 -12.55 1.04 -15.53
CA PRO A 91 -12.38 2.36 -14.96
C PRO A 91 -13.08 3.53 -15.70
N GLY A 92 -14.05 3.24 -16.56
CA GLY A 92 -14.59 4.18 -17.54
C GLY A 92 -13.79 4.16 -18.85
N GLU A 93 -14.41 4.58 -19.95
CA GLU A 93 -13.81 4.50 -21.29
C GLU A 93 -12.56 5.36 -21.41
N ARG A 94 -12.54 6.58 -20.86
CA ARG A 94 -11.39 7.48 -21.03
C ARG A 94 -10.15 7.01 -20.28
N LEU A 95 -10.31 6.44 -19.08
CA LEU A 95 -9.18 5.87 -18.35
C LEU A 95 -8.72 4.57 -19.00
N TYR A 96 -9.67 3.78 -19.49
CA TYR A 96 -9.35 2.51 -20.10
C TYR A 96 -8.64 2.67 -21.45
N ALA A 97 -9.00 3.67 -22.25
CA ALA A 97 -8.23 4.06 -23.44
C ALA A 97 -6.77 4.32 -23.07
N ARG A 98 -6.51 5.09 -22.00
CA ARG A 98 -5.14 5.34 -21.53
C ARG A 98 -4.41 4.08 -21.06
N VAL A 99 -5.12 3.11 -20.48
CA VAL A 99 -4.54 1.79 -20.13
C VAL A 99 -4.13 1.05 -21.40
N ARG A 100 -4.98 1.02 -22.42
CA ARG A 100 -4.72 0.36 -23.71
C ARG A 100 -3.59 1.00 -24.51
N ASP A 101 -3.42 2.31 -24.37
CA ASP A 101 -2.33 3.06 -25.00
C ASP A 101 -1.03 3.04 -24.18
N ASP A 102 -0.90 2.10 -23.22
CA ASP A 102 0.25 1.94 -22.33
C ASP A 102 0.62 3.21 -21.54
N GLY A 103 -0.34 4.13 -21.37
CA GLY A 103 -0.11 5.46 -20.83
C GLY A 103 0.46 5.49 -19.41
N PHE A 104 0.38 4.39 -18.66
CA PHE A 104 0.90 4.25 -17.29
C PHE A 104 2.23 3.50 -17.21
N THR A 105 2.74 3.00 -18.33
CA THR A 105 3.98 2.19 -18.34
C THR A 105 5.25 3.02 -18.49
N GLY A 106 5.12 4.28 -18.92
CA GLY A 106 6.23 5.23 -19.09
C GLY A 106 7.02 5.49 -17.81
N GLY A 107 8.15 6.19 -17.95
CA GLY A 107 9.10 6.46 -16.87
C GLY A 107 8.50 7.24 -15.70
N ALA A 108 9.06 6.97 -14.51
CA ALA A 108 8.86 7.84 -13.35
C ALA A 108 9.49 9.21 -13.65
N GLY A 109 8.85 10.27 -13.18
CA GLY A 109 9.33 11.65 -13.28
C GLY A 109 10.28 11.97 -12.14
N ASP A 110 10.98 13.09 -12.27
CA ASP A 110 12.00 13.52 -11.30
C ASP A 110 11.39 13.99 -9.97
N GLU A 111 10.14 14.45 -9.99
CA GLU A 111 9.39 14.99 -8.84
C GLU A 111 8.32 14.00 -8.35
N ALA A 112 8.71 12.75 -8.12
CA ALA A 112 7.82 11.74 -7.58
C ALA A 112 7.33 12.14 -6.17
N GLY A 113 6.14 12.73 -6.10
CA GLY A 113 5.49 13.05 -4.82
C GLY A 113 5.29 11.77 -4.01
N ALA A 114 6.04 11.62 -2.92
CA ALA A 114 5.93 10.44 -2.06
C ALA A 114 4.48 10.28 -1.59
N PRO A 115 3.91 9.07 -1.65
CA PRO A 115 2.54 8.86 -1.25
C PRO A 115 2.37 9.29 0.21
N SER A 116 1.37 10.14 0.43
CA SER A 116 1.03 10.65 1.75
C SER A 116 0.18 9.62 2.50
N GLY A 117 0.59 9.30 3.72
CA GLY A 117 -0.09 8.29 4.54
C GLY A 117 0.90 7.43 5.30
N SER A 118 0.38 6.51 6.10
CA SER A 118 1.19 5.43 6.69
C SER A 118 0.30 4.21 6.71
N PRO A 119 0.52 3.25 5.80
CA PRO A 119 -0.34 2.09 5.73
C PRO A 119 -0.18 1.30 7.01
N VAL A 120 -1.27 0.68 7.38
CA VAL A 120 -1.30 -0.18 8.54
C VAL A 120 -0.71 -1.54 8.16
N LEU A 121 0.42 -1.89 8.75
CA LEU A 121 0.97 -3.24 8.62
C LEU A 121 0.26 -4.19 9.59
N ARG A 122 -0.13 -5.36 9.09
CA ARG A 122 -0.88 -6.38 9.83
C ARG A 122 -0.66 -7.74 9.21
N ARG A 123 -1.22 -8.79 9.83
CA ARG A 123 -1.11 -10.17 9.36
C ARG A 123 -1.43 -10.28 7.86
N GLY A 124 -0.54 -10.93 7.11
CA GLY A 124 -0.63 -11.10 5.67
C GLY A 124 -0.02 -9.97 4.84
N CYS A 125 0.45 -8.87 5.45
CA CYS A 125 1.32 -7.92 4.77
C CYS A 125 2.71 -8.52 4.54
N THR A 126 3.34 -8.16 3.43
CA THR A 126 4.69 -8.60 3.06
C THR A 126 5.51 -7.45 2.46
N GLY A 127 6.83 -7.64 2.37
CA GLY A 127 7.73 -6.75 1.63
C GLY A 127 8.58 -5.83 2.50
N PRO A 128 9.28 -4.85 1.89
CA PRO A 128 10.33 -4.06 2.56
C PRO A 128 9.87 -3.31 3.81
N ARG A 129 8.61 -2.88 3.86
CA ARG A 129 8.07 -2.20 5.05
C ARG A 129 7.87 -3.14 6.23
N VAL A 130 7.56 -4.42 5.97
CA VAL A 130 7.51 -5.45 7.00
C VAL A 130 8.91 -5.80 7.50
N VAL A 131 9.90 -5.82 6.60
CA VAL A 131 11.32 -5.97 6.99
C VAL A 131 11.74 -4.84 7.94
N GLN A 132 11.44 -3.59 7.59
CA GLN A 132 11.73 -2.43 8.44
C GLN A 132 11.06 -2.55 9.82
N LEU A 133 9.79 -2.96 9.87
CA LEU A 133 9.10 -3.22 11.14
C LEU A 133 9.80 -4.32 11.96
N GLN A 134 10.22 -5.42 11.31
CA GLN A 134 10.85 -6.54 12.00
C GLN A 134 12.24 -6.19 12.55
N GLN A 135 12.94 -5.27 11.89
CA GLN A 135 14.25 -4.74 12.30
C GLN A 135 14.15 -3.61 13.32
N ALA A 136 12.98 -2.97 13.43
CA ALA A 136 12.75 -1.85 14.33
C ALA A 136 13.11 -2.20 15.79
N PRO A 137 13.93 -1.38 16.47
CA PRO A 137 14.23 -1.59 17.88
C PRO A 137 12.99 -1.31 18.71
N THR A 138 12.70 -2.24 19.61
CA THR A 138 11.60 -2.19 20.56
C THR A 138 11.97 -1.27 21.72
N ALA A 139 11.03 -1.00 22.63
CA ALA A 139 11.32 -0.20 23.83
C ALA A 139 12.44 -0.81 24.71
N ALA A 140 12.72 -2.12 24.55
CA ALA A 140 13.83 -2.81 25.19
C ALA A 140 15.14 -2.78 24.38
N GLY A 141 15.21 -2.04 23.27
CA GLY A 141 16.41 -1.91 22.42
C GLY A 141 16.69 -3.09 21.49
N HIS A 142 15.87 -4.14 21.52
CA HIS A 142 16.01 -5.32 20.66
C HIS A 142 15.09 -5.24 19.44
N PRO A 143 15.46 -5.83 18.28
CA PRO A 143 14.57 -5.85 17.11
C PRO A 143 13.27 -6.62 17.40
N VAL A 144 12.18 -6.22 16.73
CA VAL A 144 10.88 -6.92 16.79
C VAL A 144 11.05 -8.41 16.44
N ARG A 145 11.93 -8.76 15.51
CA ARG A 145 12.28 -10.16 15.26
C ARG A 145 13.80 -10.39 15.29
N PRO A 146 14.33 -10.95 16.40
CA PRO A 146 15.76 -11.22 16.57
C PRO A 146 16.34 -12.25 15.60
N SER A 147 15.53 -13.20 15.14
CA SER A 147 15.95 -14.29 14.23
C SER A 147 16.10 -13.88 12.76
N GLY A 148 15.95 -12.59 12.43
CA GLY A 148 16.11 -12.06 11.08
C GLY A 148 14.80 -11.62 10.42
N ALA A 149 14.89 -10.70 9.46
CA ALA A 149 13.76 -10.08 8.79
C ALA A 149 13.41 -10.79 7.45
N ASP A 150 12.45 -11.71 7.48
CA ASP A 150 11.82 -12.39 6.34
C ASP A 150 10.84 -11.54 5.52
N GLY A 151 10.47 -10.35 5.99
CA GLY A 151 9.52 -9.48 5.30
C GLY A 151 8.08 -10.00 5.24
N ALA A 152 7.70 -10.99 6.04
CA ALA A 152 6.34 -11.52 6.14
C ALA A 152 5.71 -11.23 7.51
N PHE A 153 4.58 -10.54 7.53
CA PHE A 153 3.85 -10.23 8.75
C PHE A 153 2.99 -11.44 9.12
N GLY A 154 3.62 -12.43 9.74
CA GLY A 154 2.97 -13.63 10.25
C GLY A 154 2.60 -13.55 11.74
N PRO A 155 2.09 -14.65 12.33
CA PRO A 155 1.75 -14.72 13.75
C PRO A 155 2.90 -14.32 14.68
N ALA A 156 4.15 -14.66 14.33
CA ALA A 156 5.32 -14.29 15.12
C ALA A 156 5.54 -12.77 15.17
N THR A 157 5.45 -12.08 14.02
CA THR A 157 5.55 -10.62 13.96
C THR A 157 4.38 -9.97 14.69
N GLU A 158 3.16 -10.51 14.54
CA GLU A 158 2.00 -10.00 15.26
C GLU A 158 2.14 -10.10 16.78
N ASN A 159 2.56 -11.25 17.28
CA ASN A 159 2.78 -11.46 18.71
C ASN A 159 3.88 -10.54 19.25
N ALA A 160 4.96 -10.36 18.48
CA ALA A 160 6.05 -9.47 18.86
C ALA A 160 5.60 -8.01 18.91
N VAL A 161 4.81 -7.52 17.94
CA VAL A 161 4.30 -6.15 18.04
C VAL A 161 3.30 -6.00 19.17
N ARG A 162 2.39 -6.96 19.39
CA ARG A 162 1.37 -6.88 20.46
C ARG A 162 1.94 -7.00 21.87
N ALA A 163 3.15 -7.51 22.04
CA ALA A 163 3.71 -7.77 23.36
C ALA A 163 3.91 -6.46 24.15
N PRO A 164 3.47 -6.38 25.43
CA PRO A 164 3.49 -5.12 26.21
C PRO A 164 4.87 -4.47 26.40
N ARG A 165 5.95 -5.25 26.25
CA ARG A 165 7.36 -4.78 26.29
C ARG A 165 7.77 -4.04 25.01
N HIS A 166 6.98 -4.16 23.96
CA HIS A 166 7.15 -3.52 22.66
C HIS A 166 6.22 -2.31 22.60
N ARG A 167 6.51 -1.28 23.42
CA ARG A 167 5.78 0.00 23.39
C ARG A 167 6.09 0.79 22.13
N PHE A 168 5.59 0.30 21.00
CA PHE A 168 5.12 1.19 19.96
C PHE A 168 3.68 1.50 20.33
N ASP A 169 3.21 2.75 20.25
CA ASP A 169 1.79 3.07 20.41
C ASP A 169 0.97 2.42 19.28
N LEU A 170 0.80 1.11 19.37
CA LEU A 170 -0.01 0.28 18.49
C LEU A 170 -1.46 0.51 18.88
N SER A 171 -2.35 0.54 17.91
CA SER A 171 -3.77 0.35 18.25
C SER A 171 -3.94 -1.02 18.91
N VAL A 172 -4.92 -1.11 19.80
CA VAL A 172 -5.29 -2.34 20.55
C VAL A 172 -5.51 -3.55 19.60
N ASP A 173 -5.77 -3.27 18.32
CA ASP A 173 -6.04 -4.24 17.27
C ASP A 173 -4.79 -4.95 16.71
N GLY A 174 -3.57 -4.66 17.21
CA GLY A 174 -2.32 -5.31 16.75
C GLY A 174 -1.84 -4.84 15.38
N GLU A 175 -2.27 -3.64 15.02
CA GLU A 175 -2.01 -2.99 13.74
C GLU A 175 -0.88 -1.96 13.90
N TYR A 176 0.17 -2.06 13.06
CA TYR A 176 1.24 -1.07 13.03
C TYR A 176 0.82 0.09 12.12
N GLY A 177 0.17 1.09 12.72
CA GLY A 177 -0.40 2.23 12.02
C GLY A 177 0.44 3.51 12.07
N PRO A 178 -0.08 4.65 11.54
CA PRO A 178 0.63 5.92 11.47
C PRO A 178 1.20 6.43 12.78
N ARG A 179 0.49 6.20 13.90
CA ARG A 179 0.95 6.57 15.25
C ARG A 179 2.19 5.77 15.65
N SER A 180 2.17 4.46 15.42
CA SER A 180 3.29 3.54 15.67
C SER A 180 4.49 3.84 14.75
N ALA A 181 4.23 4.16 13.47
CA ALA A 181 5.24 4.57 12.50
C ALA A 181 5.91 5.92 12.84
N ARG A 182 5.15 6.87 13.39
CA ARG A 182 5.68 8.14 13.89
C ARG A 182 6.50 7.95 15.16
N ALA A 183 6.04 7.11 16.09
CA ALA A 183 6.77 6.77 17.30
C ALA A 183 8.12 6.09 16.98
N LEU A 184 8.16 5.15 16.04
CA LEU A 184 9.41 4.51 15.62
C LEU A 184 10.38 5.49 14.96
N ARG A 185 9.89 6.37 14.06
CA ARG A 185 10.75 7.41 13.45
C ARG A 185 11.33 8.35 14.50
N GLY A 186 10.56 8.71 15.53
CA GLY A 186 11.05 9.51 16.64
C GLY A 186 12.10 8.80 17.48
N ALA A 187 11.95 7.49 17.73
CA ALA A 187 12.89 6.69 18.52
C ALA A 187 14.21 6.36 17.78
N LEU A 188 14.24 6.44 16.45
CA LEU A 188 15.43 6.21 15.62
C LEU A 188 16.22 7.49 15.31
N ALA A 189 15.66 8.67 15.61
CA ALA A 189 16.23 9.97 15.30
C ALA A 189 16.84 10.70 16.51
N GLY A 190 16.81 10.08 17.69
CA GLY A 190 17.46 10.55 18.92
C GLY A 190 18.43 9.49 19.44
#